data_AF-A0A8H7BD72-F1
#
_entry.id   AF-A0A8H7BD72-F1
#
_cell.length_a   1.000
_cell.length_b   1.000
_cell.length_c   1.000
_cell.angle_alpha   90.00
_cell.angle_beta   90.00
_cell.angle_gamma   90.00
#
_symmetry.space_group_name_H-M   'P 1'
#
loop_
_entity.id
_entity.type
_entity.pdbx_description
1 polymer ?
#
loop_
_entity_poly.entity_id
_entity_poly.type
_entity_poly.pdbx_seq_one_letter_code
_entity_poly.pdbx_strand_id
1 'polypeptide(L)'
;MMRPQSVEEILERKHSNSEECEQSLSDLRCAVAIGLEVPKKCRGRVWKLFLRLRDVSATCYIGLVHRGPSTFDQKIRSDTGRTLKTDMDFVEHVSVDMLIRVLNAFVWISRQDGRANATSEELQLQDQFRKGSVCKELTYVQGMNVILAPFLRVMPEMEAFYAFSTFVWRVCPLYVQPTLRGVHCGARLVDLCLRELDPELYGYLSAKELTAKTYAFKYIMTFSACRPPLSQVLLLWDVMLAVGAHLNVLFIVAQLSLIRSQLMQSP
;
A
#
# COMPACT_ATOMS: atom_id res chain seq x y z
N MET A 1 3.60 30.71 21.39
CA MET A 1 3.61 29.92 20.13
C MET A 1 3.92 28.48 20.53
N MET A 2 2.97 27.55 20.41
CA MET A 2 3.22 26.14 20.75
C MET A 2 4.27 25.58 19.79
N ARG A 3 5.30 24.92 20.34
CA ARG A 3 6.34 24.24 19.55
C ARG A 3 5.67 23.16 18.69
N PRO A 4 5.97 23.07 17.38
CA PRO A 4 5.48 21.95 16.59
C PRO A 4 6.02 20.65 17.18
N GLN A 5 5.12 19.75 17.58
CA GLN A 5 5.51 18.47 18.16
C GLN A 5 6.08 17.55 17.08
N SER A 6 7.17 16.87 17.42
CA SER A 6 7.77 15.85 16.56
C SER A 6 6.96 14.54 16.58
N VAL A 7 7.20 13.67 15.60
CA VAL A 7 6.59 12.33 15.55
C VAL A 7 6.96 11.52 16.79
N GLU A 8 8.22 11.55 17.21
CA GLU A 8 8.68 10.86 18.42
C GLU A 8 7.95 11.34 19.67
N GLU A 9 7.80 12.65 19.86
CA GLU A 9 7.09 13.21 21.01
C GLU A 9 5.62 12.74 21.07
N ILE A 10 4.94 12.64 19.92
CA ILE A 10 3.57 12.11 19.87
C ILE A 10 3.54 10.60 20.20
N LEU A 11 4.52 9.85 19.71
CA LEU A 11 4.64 8.40 19.95
C LEU A 11 5.03 8.03 21.40
N GLU A 12 5.59 8.96 22.15
CA GLU A 12 6.01 8.79 23.55
C GLU A 12 4.94 9.20 24.58
N ARG A 13 3.83 9.79 24.11
CA ARG A 13 2.69 10.12 24.97
C ARG A 13 2.19 8.86 25.69
N LYS A 14 1.96 8.99 26.99
CA LYS A 14 1.32 7.96 27.80
C LYS A 14 -0.19 8.22 27.82
N HIS A 15 -0.96 7.14 27.74
CA HIS A 15 -2.42 7.20 27.70
C HIS A 15 -2.99 6.39 28.85
N SER A 16 -3.97 6.95 29.55
CA SER A 16 -4.67 6.29 30.66
C SER A 16 -5.98 5.62 30.21
N ASN A 17 -6.49 6.01 29.04
CA ASN A 17 -7.74 5.51 28.49
C ASN A 17 -7.68 5.45 26.95
N SER A 18 -8.70 4.83 26.34
CA SER A 18 -8.77 4.67 24.87
C SER A 18 -9.00 5.99 24.13
N GLU A 19 -9.63 6.99 24.76
CA GLU A 19 -9.95 8.26 24.10
C GLU A 19 -8.67 9.08 23.87
N GLU A 20 -7.77 9.12 24.86
CA GLU A 20 -6.45 9.75 24.74
C GLU A 20 -5.58 9.07 23.65
N CYS A 21 -5.68 7.74 23.51
CA CYS A 21 -5.03 7.00 22.43
C CYS A 21 -5.57 7.44 21.06
N GLU A 22 -6.89 7.53 20.91
CA GLU A 22 -7.53 7.95 19.66
C GLU A 22 -7.20 9.41 19.31
N GLN A 23 -7.19 10.30 20.31
CA GLN A 23 -6.79 11.69 20.11
C GLN A 23 -5.34 11.79 19.67
N SER A 24 -4.41 11.06 20.31
CA SER A 24 -3.00 11.10 19.92
C SER A 24 -2.75 10.54 18.52
N LEU A 25 -3.52 9.53 18.10
CA LEU A 25 -3.47 9.04 16.73
C LEU A 25 -4.05 10.06 15.74
N SER A 26 -5.12 10.76 16.11
CA SER A 26 -5.68 11.85 15.30
C SER A 26 -4.67 12.98 15.11
N ASP A 27 -4.01 13.41 16.19
CA ASP A 27 -2.94 14.41 16.14
C ASP A 27 -1.79 13.96 15.22
N LEU A 28 -1.36 12.69 15.33
CA LEU A 28 -0.32 12.13 14.47
C LEU A 28 -0.72 12.14 12.99
N ARG A 29 -1.98 11.78 12.68
CA ARG A 29 -2.50 11.83 11.30
C ARG A 29 -2.51 13.25 10.76
N CYS A 30 -3.01 14.19 11.56
CA CYS A 30 -3.08 15.60 11.19
C CYS A 30 -1.67 16.16 10.92
N ALA A 31 -0.73 15.90 11.83
CA ALA A 31 0.64 16.36 11.71
C ALA A 31 1.32 15.83 10.43
N VAL A 32 1.20 14.52 10.15
CA VAL A 32 1.75 13.93 8.92
C VAL A 32 1.04 14.47 7.68
N ALA A 33 -0.28 14.66 7.72
CA ALA A 33 -1.06 15.19 6.60
C ALA A 33 -0.66 16.62 6.19
N ILE A 34 -0.24 17.45 7.16
CA ILE A 34 0.24 18.83 6.91
C ILE A 34 1.75 18.89 6.62
N GLY A 35 2.44 17.76 6.50
CA GLY A 35 3.83 17.70 6.05
C GLY A 35 4.87 17.42 7.13
N LEU A 36 4.48 16.98 8.34
CA LEU A 36 5.46 16.48 9.31
C LEU A 36 6.10 15.20 8.78
N GLU A 37 7.40 15.25 8.49
CA GLU A 37 8.15 14.10 8.00
C GLU A 37 8.26 13.01 9.08
N VAL A 38 7.97 11.77 8.69
CA VAL A 38 8.11 10.61 9.57
C VAL A 38 9.56 10.13 9.55
N PRO A 39 10.28 10.11 10.69
CA PRO A 39 11.65 9.60 10.74
C PRO A 39 11.72 8.13 10.30
N LYS A 40 12.75 7.78 9.53
CA LYS A 40 12.93 6.41 8.97
C LYS A 40 12.77 5.31 10.03
N LYS A 41 13.36 5.49 11.21
CA LYS A 41 13.29 4.56 12.36
C LYS A 41 11.87 4.38 12.93
N CYS A 42 11.00 5.37 12.76
CA CYS A 42 9.64 5.37 13.30
C CYS A 42 8.60 4.91 12.26
N ARG A 43 8.93 4.94 10.96
CA ARG A 43 8.00 4.73 9.85
C ARG A 43 7.19 3.43 9.99
N GLY A 44 7.86 2.30 10.24
CA GLY A 44 7.16 1.02 10.44
C GLY A 44 6.14 1.06 11.58
N ARG A 45 6.49 1.68 12.73
CA ARG A 45 5.56 1.85 13.86
C ARG A 45 4.39 2.76 13.51
N VAL A 46 4.64 3.88 12.84
CA VAL A 46 3.60 4.82 12.40
C VAL A 46 2.63 4.17 11.42
N TRP A 47 3.13 3.39 10.45
CA TRP A 47 2.29 2.69 9.47
C TRP A 47 1.38 1.65 10.14
N LYS A 48 1.91 0.89 11.10
CA LYS A 48 1.11 -0.05 11.89
C LYS A 48 -0.01 0.66 12.64
N LEU A 49 0.26 1.82 13.25
CA LEU A 49 -0.76 2.64 13.91
C LEU A 49 -1.82 3.15 12.91
N PHE A 50 -1.39 3.64 11.75
CA PHE A 50 -2.31 4.11 10.71
C PHE A 50 -3.17 2.99 10.10
N LEU A 51 -2.67 1.77 10.05
CA LEU A 51 -3.43 0.60 9.62
C LEU A 51 -4.28 -0.03 10.74
N ARG A 52 -4.19 0.52 11.96
CA ARG A 52 -4.84 -0.04 13.16
C ARG A 52 -4.43 -1.49 13.40
N LEU A 53 -3.15 -1.80 13.18
CA LEU A 53 -2.60 -3.12 13.45
C LEU A 53 -2.28 -3.24 14.94
N ARG A 54 -3.18 -3.92 15.67
CA ARG A 54 -3.09 -4.11 17.13
C ARG A 54 -2.34 -5.39 17.49
N ASP A 55 -2.61 -6.46 16.75
CA ASP A 55 -2.14 -7.80 17.07
C ASP A 55 -1.38 -8.40 15.88
N VAL A 56 -0.26 -9.07 16.18
CA VAL A 56 0.54 -9.87 15.24
C VAL A 56 0.91 -11.18 15.93
N SER A 57 0.92 -12.29 15.19
CA SER A 57 1.28 -13.61 15.71
C SER A 57 2.41 -14.22 14.88
N ALA A 58 3.55 -14.43 15.53
CA ALA A 58 4.66 -15.15 14.91
C ALA A 58 4.27 -16.58 14.56
N THR A 59 3.57 -17.27 15.48
CA THR A 59 3.10 -18.65 15.28
C THR A 59 2.21 -18.78 14.04
N CYS A 60 1.25 -17.86 13.88
CA CYS A 60 0.35 -17.84 12.72
C CYS A 60 1.13 -17.60 11.42
N TYR A 61 1.99 -16.57 11.37
CA TYR A 61 2.77 -16.29 10.17
C TYR A 61 3.71 -17.44 9.80
N ILE A 62 4.41 -18.00 10.79
CA ILE A 62 5.29 -19.15 10.61
C ILE A 62 4.49 -20.35 10.08
N GLY A 63 3.31 -20.63 10.64
CA GLY A 63 2.42 -21.69 10.17
C GLY A 63 2.02 -21.52 8.70
N LEU A 64 1.69 -20.30 8.27
CA LEU A 64 1.38 -19.99 6.88
C LEU A 64 2.58 -20.17 5.95
N VAL A 65 3.78 -19.77 6.37
CA VAL A 65 5.03 -19.95 5.61
C VAL A 65 5.36 -21.44 5.46
N HIS A 66 5.15 -22.26 6.50
CA HIS A 66 5.41 -23.70 6.47
C HIS A 66 4.53 -24.47 5.47
N ARG A 67 3.37 -23.92 5.07
CA ARG A 67 2.55 -24.50 3.98
C ARG A 67 3.25 -24.44 2.63
N GLY A 68 4.27 -23.59 2.49
CA GLY A 68 5.09 -23.50 1.30
C GLY A 68 4.36 -22.88 0.09
N PRO A 69 4.76 -23.26 -1.14
CA PRO A 69 4.22 -22.72 -2.38
C PRO A 69 2.68 -22.80 -2.47
N SER A 70 2.04 -21.68 -2.78
CA SER A 70 0.62 -21.62 -3.09
C SER A 70 0.35 -21.94 -4.57
N THR A 71 -0.92 -21.99 -4.96
CA THR A 71 -1.34 -22.15 -6.38
C THR A 71 -0.86 -21.02 -7.29
N PHE A 72 -0.39 -19.89 -6.74
CA PHE A 72 0.14 -18.75 -7.50
C PHE A 72 1.68 -18.63 -7.40
N ASP A 73 2.38 -19.58 -6.77
CA ASP A 73 3.82 -19.48 -6.49
C ASP A 73 4.66 -19.23 -7.74
N GLN A 74 4.39 -19.94 -8.85
CA GLN A 74 5.12 -19.72 -10.11
C GLN A 74 4.99 -18.27 -10.61
N LYS A 75 3.78 -17.69 -10.52
CA LYS A 75 3.52 -16.30 -10.90
C LYS A 75 4.20 -15.33 -9.93
N ILE A 76 4.11 -15.60 -8.64
CA ILE A 76 4.78 -14.83 -7.58
C ILE A 76 6.30 -14.80 -7.83
N ARG A 77 6.94 -15.93 -8.10
CA ARG A 77 8.38 -16.00 -8.41
C ARG A 77 8.76 -15.20 -9.64
N SER A 78 7.97 -15.28 -10.70
CA SER A 78 8.19 -14.51 -11.94
C SER A 78 8.12 -13.00 -11.71
N ASP A 79 7.19 -12.53 -10.88
CA ASP A 79 6.98 -11.10 -10.60
C ASP A 79 8.00 -10.57 -9.58
N THR A 80 8.22 -11.31 -8.48
CA THR A 80 9.20 -10.97 -7.43
C THR A 80 10.61 -10.90 -7.97
N GLY A 81 10.97 -11.83 -8.87
CA GLY A 81 12.22 -11.83 -9.59
C GLY A 81 12.43 -10.65 -10.55
N ARG A 82 11.54 -9.66 -10.62
CA ARG A 82 11.71 -8.40 -11.37
C ARG A 82 11.39 -7.15 -10.54
N THR A 83 11.10 -7.31 -9.25
CA THR A 83 10.58 -6.23 -8.37
C THR A 83 11.69 -5.27 -7.97
N LEU A 84 11.56 -4.00 -8.35
CA LEU A 84 12.43 -2.89 -7.93
C LEU A 84 13.95 -3.18 -8.03
N LYS A 85 14.37 -4.00 -9.00
CA LYS A 85 15.78 -4.43 -9.15
C LYS A 85 16.79 -3.30 -9.33
N THR A 86 16.33 -2.15 -9.82
CA THR A 86 17.17 -0.98 -10.05
C THR A 86 17.32 -0.10 -8.82
N ASP A 87 16.57 -0.36 -7.74
CA ASP A 87 16.65 0.38 -6.49
C ASP A 87 17.61 -0.33 -5.52
N MET A 88 18.84 0.18 -5.42
CA MET A 88 19.90 -0.47 -4.64
C MET A 88 19.57 -0.51 -3.14
N ASP A 89 19.01 0.57 -2.60
CA ASP A 89 18.60 0.65 -1.19
C ASP A 89 17.52 -0.40 -0.87
N PHE A 90 16.60 -0.66 -1.81
CA PHE A 90 15.63 -1.74 -1.67
C PHE A 90 16.30 -3.13 -1.70
N VAL A 91 17.15 -3.39 -2.70
CA VAL A 91 17.78 -4.72 -2.89
C VAL A 91 18.70 -5.10 -1.74
N GLU A 92 19.34 -4.12 -1.09
CA GLU A 92 20.19 -4.35 0.10
C GLU A 92 19.39 -4.81 1.33
N HIS A 93 18.11 -4.39 1.45
CA HIS A 93 17.29 -4.65 2.64
C HIS A 93 16.24 -5.75 2.44
N VAL A 94 15.80 -5.97 1.20
CA VAL A 94 14.66 -6.84 0.89
C VAL A 94 15.09 -7.93 -0.08
N SER A 95 15.16 -9.16 0.42
CA SER A 95 15.42 -10.33 -0.42
C SER A 95 14.18 -10.76 -1.21
N VAL A 96 14.41 -11.41 -2.35
CA VAL A 96 13.34 -12.00 -3.17
C VAL A 96 12.56 -13.05 -2.38
N ASP A 97 13.22 -13.80 -1.50
CA ASP A 97 12.56 -14.83 -0.69
C ASP A 97 11.59 -14.26 0.34
N MET A 98 11.86 -13.06 0.89
CA MET A 98 10.91 -12.36 1.77
C MET A 98 9.61 -12.07 1.02
N LEU A 99 9.71 -11.54 -0.21
CA LEU A 99 8.54 -11.28 -1.05
C LEU A 99 7.76 -12.58 -1.34
N ILE A 100 8.46 -13.65 -1.72
CA ILE A 100 7.84 -14.95 -2.04
C ILE A 100 7.10 -15.52 -0.82
N ARG A 101 7.72 -15.52 0.37
CA ARG A 101 7.09 -16.04 1.60
C ARG A 101 5.85 -15.26 1.97
N VAL A 102 5.93 -13.93 2.02
CA VAL A 102 4.79 -13.07 2.39
C VAL A 102 3.64 -13.20 1.39
N LEU A 103 3.92 -13.21 0.08
CA LEU A 103 2.86 -13.31 -0.94
C LEU A 103 2.20 -14.68 -0.94
N ASN A 104 2.95 -15.77 -0.75
CA ASN A 104 2.35 -17.11 -0.61
C ASN A 104 1.53 -17.24 0.69
N ALA A 105 2.05 -16.73 1.82
CA ALA A 105 1.30 -16.68 3.07
C ALA A 105 0.00 -15.87 2.93
N PHE A 106 0.04 -14.74 2.21
CA PHE A 106 -1.15 -13.95 1.90
C PHE A 106 -2.18 -14.75 1.10
N VAL A 107 -1.75 -15.52 0.09
CA VAL A 107 -2.66 -16.39 -0.66
C VAL A 107 -3.28 -17.43 0.27
N TRP A 108 -2.50 -18.07 1.13
CA TRP A 108 -3.02 -19.08 2.06
C TRP A 108 -4.09 -18.53 3.01
N ILE A 109 -3.86 -17.36 3.61
CA ILE A 109 -4.81 -16.76 4.54
C ILE A 109 -6.06 -16.18 3.82
N SER A 110 -5.96 -15.86 2.53
CA SER A 110 -7.04 -15.16 1.82
C SER A 110 -8.07 -16.09 1.14
N ARG A 111 -7.79 -17.40 1.05
CA ARG A 111 -8.66 -18.42 0.42
C ARG A 111 -9.90 -18.71 1.25
N GLN A 112 -11.04 -18.94 0.59
CA GLN A 112 -12.26 -19.41 1.27
C GLN A 112 -12.16 -20.88 1.72
N ASP A 113 -11.69 -21.76 0.85
CA ASP A 113 -11.62 -23.21 1.12
C ASP A 113 -10.57 -23.57 2.18
N GLY A 114 -9.69 -22.62 2.54
CA GLY A 114 -8.61 -22.83 3.50
C GLY A 114 -9.07 -23.02 4.96
N ARG A 115 -10.36 -22.82 5.25
CA ARG A 115 -10.91 -22.89 6.62
C ARG A 115 -10.88 -24.28 7.26
N ALA A 116 -11.01 -25.35 6.47
CA ALA A 116 -11.07 -26.72 7.01
C ALA A 116 -9.78 -27.16 7.72
N ASN A 117 -8.63 -26.65 7.26
CA ASN A 117 -7.30 -26.96 7.81
C ASN A 117 -6.67 -25.73 8.49
N ALA A 118 -7.49 -24.74 8.87
CA ALA A 118 -7.01 -23.52 9.50
C ALA A 118 -6.91 -23.68 11.02
N THR A 119 -5.87 -23.11 11.62
CA THR A 119 -5.77 -23.00 13.08
C THR A 119 -6.80 -21.99 13.60
N SER A 120 -7.09 -22.03 14.90
CA SER A 120 -7.99 -21.05 15.52
C SER A 120 -7.51 -19.61 15.33
N GLU A 121 -6.19 -19.35 15.38
CA GLU A 121 -5.60 -18.04 15.12
C GLU A 121 -5.79 -17.59 13.67
N GLU A 122 -5.59 -18.49 12.70
CA GLU A 122 -5.80 -18.18 11.29
C GLU A 122 -7.28 -17.89 10.98
N LEU A 123 -8.22 -18.62 11.60
CA LEU A 123 -9.65 -18.36 11.46
C LEU A 123 -10.03 -16.97 12.00
N GLN A 124 -9.52 -16.60 13.18
CA GLN A 124 -9.73 -15.26 13.75
C GLN A 124 -9.16 -14.16 12.84
N LEU A 125 -7.96 -14.37 12.30
CA LEU A 125 -7.32 -13.42 11.40
C LEU A 125 -8.10 -13.28 10.08
N GLN A 126 -8.59 -14.39 9.52
CA GLN A 126 -9.46 -14.37 8.35
C GLN A 126 -10.75 -13.59 8.59
N ASP A 127 -11.38 -13.79 9.76
CA ASP A 127 -12.59 -13.08 10.12
C ASP A 127 -12.33 -11.59 10.27
N GLN A 128 -11.20 -11.21 10.86
CA GLN A 128 -10.77 -9.82 10.97
C GLN A 128 -10.52 -9.16 9.61
N PHE A 129 -9.93 -9.88 8.64
CA PHE A 129 -9.70 -9.37 7.29
C PHE A 129 -10.99 -9.24 6.49
N ARG A 130 -11.91 -10.21 6.62
CA ARG A 130 -13.20 -10.19 5.91
C ARG A 130 -14.20 -9.22 6.51
N LYS A 131 -14.06 -8.86 7.80
CA LYS A 131 -14.97 -7.94 8.48
C LYS A 131 -15.05 -6.59 7.74
N GLY A 132 -16.21 -6.31 7.17
CA GLY A 132 -16.47 -5.07 6.41
C GLY A 132 -15.91 -5.07 4.98
N SER A 133 -15.29 -6.16 4.51
CA SER A 133 -14.88 -6.30 3.12
C SER A 133 -16.04 -6.76 2.26
N VAL A 134 -16.19 -6.16 1.08
CA VAL A 134 -17.11 -6.63 0.04
C VAL A 134 -16.61 -7.91 -0.64
N CYS A 135 -15.31 -8.22 -0.48
CA CYS A 135 -14.69 -9.39 -1.07
C CYS A 135 -14.76 -10.58 -0.11
N LYS A 136 -15.04 -11.73 -0.69
CA LYS A 136 -15.18 -13.02 0.01
C LYS A 136 -13.85 -13.78 0.10
N GLU A 137 -13.04 -13.63 -0.93
CA GLU A 137 -11.66 -14.06 -1.06
C GLU A 137 -10.87 -13.02 -1.84
N LEU A 138 -9.56 -13.03 -1.62
CA LEU A 138 -8.59 -12.29 -2.43
C LEU A 138 -7.54 -13.27 -2.94
N THR A 139 -7.06 -13.05 -4.16
CA THR A 139 -6.04 -13.87 -4.80
C THR A 139 -4.83 -13.03 -5.15
N TYR A 140 -3.75 -13.68 -5.61
CA TYR A 140 -2.59 -12.95 -6.09
C TYR A 140 -2.84 -12.40 -7.50
N VAL A 141 -2.67 -11.08 -7.65
CA VAL A 141 -2.62 -10.40 -8.94
C VAL A 141 -1.26 -9.73 -9.16
N GLN A 142 -0.91 -9.54 -10.43
CA GLN A 142 0.33 -8.85 -10.79
C GLN A 142 0.33 -7.43 -10.22
N GLY A 143 1.45 -6.99 -9.65
CA GLY A 143 1.59 -5.68 -9.00
C GLY A 143 1.55 -5.75 -7.47
N MET A 144 1.02 -6.83 -6.88
CA MET A 144 1.01 -7.02 -5.42
C MET A 144 2.41 -7.10 -4.82
N ASN A 145 3.36 -7.70 -5.54
CA ASN A 145 4.78 -7.69 -5.21
C ASN A 145 5.35 -6.26 -5.04
N VAL A 146 4.88 -5.31 -5.85
CA VAL A 146 5.30 -3.90 -5.77
C VAL A 146 4.58 -3.17 -4.64
N ILE A 147 3.31 -3.49 -4.36
CA ILE A 147 2.59 -2.96 -3.19
C ILE A 147 3.23 -3.43 -1.88
N LEU A 148 3.74 -4.67 -1.84
CA LEU A 148 4.39 -5.25 -0.67
C LEU A 148 5.77 -4.61 -0.38
N ALA A 149 6.50 -4.21 -1.42
CA ALA A 149 7.86 -3.70 -1.30
C ALA A 149 8.03 -2.54 -0.28
N PRO A 150 7.19 -1.49 -0.27
CA PRO A 150 7.23 -0.44 0.75
C PRO A 150 7.12 -0.97 2.19
N PHE A 151 6.29 -1.99 2.44
CA PHE A 151 6.16 -2.57 3.77
C PHE A 151 7.44 -3.28 4.20
N LEU A 152 7.97 -4.19 3.37
CA LEU A 152 9.23 -4.90 3.67
C LEU A 152 10.42 -3.95 3.82
N ARG A 153 10.38 -2.78 3.17
CA ARG A 153 11.42 -1.77 3.31
C ARG A 153 11.43 -1.10 4.68
N VAL A 154 10.30 -1.01 5.38
CA VAL A 154 10.15 -0.18 6.60
C VAL A 154 9.86 -0.96 7.87
N MET A 155 9.58 -2.26 7.77
CA MET A 155 9.30 -3.12 8.92
C MET A 155 9.75 -4.57 8.67
N PRO A 156 9.95 -5.38 9.73
CA PRO A 156 10.31 -6.79 9.61
C PRO A 156 9.29 -7.60 8.81
N GLU A 157 9.73 -8.68 8.18
CA GLU A 157 8.93 -9.54 7.27
C GLU A 157 7.55 -9.94 7.83
N MET A 158 7.52 -10.44 9.06
CA MET A 158 6.28 -10.84 9.72
C MET A 158 5.31 -9.66 9.86
N GLU A 159 5.81 -8.51 10.33
CA GLU A 159 4.98 -7.31 10.47
C GLU A 159 4.50 -6.80 9.11
N ALA A 160 5.36 -6.88 8.09
CA ALA A 160 5.03 -6.53 6.72
C ALA A 160 3.90 -7.41 6.17
N PHE A 161 3.88 -8.71 6.46
CA PHE A 161 2.76 -9.59 6.12
C PHE A 161 1.44 -9.08 6.69
N TYR A 162 1.40 -8.77 7.99
CA TYR A 162 0.18 -8.30 8.65
C TYR A 162 -0.27 -6.91 8.16
N ALA A 163 0.67 -5.98 8.01
CA ALA A 163 0.41 -4.63 7.52
C ALA A 163 -0.07 -4.65 6.05
N PHE A 164 0.63 -5.38 5.18
CA PHE A 164 0.25 -5.57 3.78
C PHE A 164 -1.12 -6.23 3.66
N SER A 165 -1.37 -7.32 4.39
CA SER A 165 -2.66 -8.02 4.35
C SER A 165 -3.79 -7.12 4.80
N THR A 166 -3.59 -6.34 5.87
CA THR A 166 -4.56 -5.37 6.37
C THR A 166 -4.82 -4.26 5.35
N PHE A 167 -3.78 -3.72 4.72
CA PHE A 167 -3.90 -2.72 3.66
C PHE A 167 -4.72 -3.26 2.48
N VAL A 168 -4.38 -4.44 1.98
CA VAL A 168 -5.07 -5.05 0.84
C VAL A 168 -6.54 -5.34 1.16
N TRP A 169 -6.84 -5.93 2.32
CA TRP A 169 -8.21 -6.29 2.69
C TRP A 169 -9.11 -5.09 3.03
N ARG A 170 -8.57 -4.06 3.68
CA ARG A 170 -9.35 -2.90 4.17
C ARG A 170 -9.32 -1.70 3.23
N VAL A 171 -8.19 -1.44 2.59
CA VAL A 171 -7.95 -0.19 1.86
C VAL A 171 -8.20 -0.37 0.36
N CYS A 172 -7.77 -1.48 -0.22
CA CYS A 172 -7.84 -1.67 -1.67
C CYS A 172 -8.30 -3.08 -2.13
N PRO A 173 -9.36 -3.66 -1.55
CA PRO A 173 -9.78 -5.03 -1.90
C PRO A 173 -10.19 -5.18 -3.38
N LEU A 174 -10.73 -4.11 -3.99
CA LEU A 174 -11.11 -4.09 -5.41
C LEU A 174 -9.93 -3.90 -6.37
N TYR A 175 -8.73 -3.56 -5.87
CA TYR A 175 -7.52 -3.41 -6.68
C TYR A 175 -6.85 -4.76 -6.93
N VAL A 176 -7.13 -5.76 -6.09
CA VAL A 176 -6.51 -7.09 -6.14
C VAL A 176 -7.47 -8.18 -6.60
N GLN A 177 -8.54 -7.80 -7.31
CA GLN A 177 -9.43 -8.75 -8.00
C GLN A 177 -8.94 -9.02 -9.42
N PRO A 178 -9.23 -10.18 -10.03
CA PRO A 178 -8.81 -10.48 -11.41
C PRO A 178 -9.26 -9.45 -12.45
N THR A 179 -10.42 -8.82 -12.24
CA THR A 179 -10.96 -7.78 -13.11
C THR A 179 -10.32 -6.40 -12.89
N LEU A 180 -9.52 -6.23 -11.84
CA LEU A 180 -8.87 -4.97 -11.45
C LEU A 180 -9.84 -3.78 -11.43
N ARG A 181 -11.10 -4.02 -11.07
CA ARG A 181 -12.18 -3.02 -11.15
C ARG A 181 -11.82 -1.74 -10.40
N GLY A 182 -11.21 -1.87 -9.22
CA GLY A 182 -10.75 -0.73 -8.43
C GLY A 182 -9.69 0.11 -9.15
N VAL A 183 -8.76 -0.52 -9.86
CA VAL A 183 -7.71 0.17 -10.64
C VAL A 183 -8.33 0.90 -11.83
N HIS A 184 -9.27 0.28 -12.55
CA HIS A 184 -9.99 0.95 -13.64
C HIS A 184 -10.83 2.14 -13.17
N CYS A 185 -11.47 2.03 -12.00
CA CYS A 185 -12.15 3.15 -11.35
C CYS A 185 -11.15 4.26 -10.99
N GLY A 186 -9.99 3.92 -10.42
CA GLY A 186 -8.92 4.87 -10.13
C GLY A 186 -8.42 5.60 -11.38
N ALA A 187 -8.26 4.90 -12.50
CA ALA A 187 -7.84 5.52 -13.77
C ALA A 187 -8.87 6.53 -14.26
N ARG A 188 -10.16 6.17 -14.20
CA ARG A 188 -11.24 7.10 -14.53
C ARG A 188 -11.24 8.32 -13.59
N LEU A 189 -10.96 8.13 -12.30
CA LEU A 189 -10.85 9.26 -11.36
C LEU A 189 -9.68 10.19 -11.70
N VAL A 190 -8.53 9.66 -12.14
CA VAL A 190 -7.42 10.49 -12.63
C VAL A 190 -7.86 11.34 -13.82
N ASP A 191 -8.53 10.75 -14.82
CA ASP A 191 -9.05 11.49 -15.99
C ASP A 191 -10.05 12.58 -15.57
N LEU A 192 -10.94 12.30 -14.61
CA LEU A 192 -11.90 13.27 -14.09
C LEU A 192 -11.20 14.42 -13.34
N CYS A 193 -10.28 14.09 -12.43
CA CYS A 193 -9.53 15.11 -11.69
C CYS A 193 -8.69 15.98 -12.63
N LEU A 194 -8.03 15.39 -13.64
CA LEU A 194 -7.24 16.14 -14.60
C LEU A 194 -8.12 17.06 -15.44
N ARG A 195 -9.30 16.60 -15.88
CA ARG A 195 -10.25 17.42 -16.63
C ARG A 195 -10.69 18.65 -15.85
N GLU A 196 -10.96 18.51 -14.55
CA GLU A 196 -11.39 19.63 -13.71
C GLU A 196 -10.24 20.58 -13.35
N LEU A 197 -9.04 20.05 -13.12
CA LEU A 197 -7.90 20.84 -12.65
C LEU A 197 -7.07 21.48 -13.79
N ASP A 198 -6.97 20.82 -14.94
CA ASP A 198 -6.25 21.31 -16.12
C ASP A 198 -6.95 20.84 -17.42
N PRO A 199 -8.06 21.50 -17.81
CA PRO A 199 -8.84 21.12 -18.99
C PRO A 199 -8.03 21.15 -20.29
N GLU A 200 -7.02 22.03 -20.38
CA GLU A 200 -6.16 22.18 -21.56
C GLU A 200 -5.27 20.95 -21.73
N LEU A 201 -4.56 20.54 -20.68
CA LEU A 201 -3.75 19.33 -20.71
C LEU A 201 -4.61 18.08 -20.93
N TYR A 202 -5.77 18.01 -20.29
CA TYR A 202 -6.72 16.91 -20.51
C TYR A 202 -7.15 16.81 -21.99
N GLY A 203 -7.54 17.94 -22.58
CA GLY A 203 -7.94 18.01 -23.99
C GLY A 203 -6.81 17.60 -24.93
N TYR A 204 -5.58 18.07 -24.66
CA TYR A 204 -4.39 17.73 -25.42
C TYR A 204 -4.09 16.22 -25.42
N LEU A 205 -4.10 15.59 -24.24
CA LEU A 205 -3.89 14.14 -24.12
C LEU A 205 -5.04 13.35 -24.75
N SER A 206 -6.28 13.81 -24.59
CA SER A 206 -7.46 13.16 -25.15
C SER A 206 -7.46 13.19 -26.68
N ALA A 207 -7.02 14.29 -27.29
CA ALA A 207 -6.87 14.41 -28.74
C ALA A 207 -5.83 13.41 -29.32
N LYS A 208 -4.92 12.94 -28.47
CA LYS A 208 -3.91 11.91 -28.79
C LYS A 208 -4.34 10.50 -28.36
N GLU A 209 -5.59 10.31 -27.96
CA GLU A 209 -6.13 9.04 -27.44
C GLU A 209 -5.40 8.53 -26.17
N LEU A 210 -4.70 9.41 -25.46
CA LEU A 210 -3.99 9.09 -24.23
C LEU A 210 -4.92 9.27 -23.02
N THR A 211 -5.44 8.15 -22.53
CA THR A 211 -6.22 8.11 -21.28
C THR A 211 -5.33 7.71 -20.09
N ALA A 212 -5.77 7.98 -18.86
CA ALA A 212 -5.07 7.53 -17.65
C ALA A 212 -4.87 6.01 -17.59
N LYS A 213 -5.72 5.23 -18.27
CA LYS A 213 -5.52 3.77 -18.42
C LYS A 213 -4.23 3.43 -19.19
N THR A 214 -3.75 4.33 -20.04
CA THR A 214 -2.53 4.11 -20.83
C THR A 214 -1.29 4.48 -20.03
N TYR A 215 -1.24 5.70 -19.48
CA TYR A 215 -0.01 6.23 -18.87
C TYR A 215 0.05 6.04 -17.35
N ALA A 216 -1.09 5.96 -16.65
CA ALA A 216 -1.12 5.95 -15.18
C ALA A 216 -1.46 4.60 -14.55
N PHE A 217 -1.94 3.62 -15.34
CA PHE A 217 -2.48 2.36 -14.80
C PHE A 217 -1.53 1.63 -13.84
N LYS A 218 -0.24 1.54 -14.18
CA LYS A 218 0.77 0.93 -13.29
C LYS A 218 0.97 1.69 -11.98
N TYR A 219 0.89 3.03 -12.00
CA TYR A 219 1.03 3.88 -10.81
C TYR A 219 -0.22 3.81 -9.92
N ILE A 220 -1.40 3.63 -10.52
CA ILE A 220 -2.65 3.44 -9.77
C ILE A 220 -2.64 2.07 -9.10
N MET A 221 -2.33 1.03 -9.87
CA MET A 221 -2.31 -0.36 -9.40
C MET A 221 -1.33 -0.57 -8.25
N THR A 222 -0.18 0.11 -8.27
CA THR A 222 0.89 -0.08 -7.29
C THR A 222 0.96 1.00 -6.23
N PHE A 223 -0.03 1.90 -6.15
CA PHE A 223 0.02 3.09 -5.28
C PHE A 223 1.34 3.88 -5.43
N SER A 224 1.75 4.05 -6.68
CA SER A 224 2.98 4.70 -7.12
C SER A 224 4.28 4.05 -6.63
N ALA A 225 4.25 2.90 -5.95
CA ALA A 225 5.41 2.21 -5.42
C ALA A 225 6.40 1.73 -6.50
N CYS A 226 5.98 1.64 -7.77
CA CYS A 226 6.88 1.36 -8.88
C CYS A 226 7.75 2.56 -9.34
N ARG A 227 7.59 3.74 -8.72
CA ARG A 227 8.37 4.95 -9.06
C ARG A 227 9.66 4.99 -8.25
N PRO A 228 10.84 5.03 -8.89
CA PRO A 228 12.09 5.29 -8.18
C PRO A 228 12.25 6.79 -7.87
N PRO A 229 13.04 7.15 -6.83
CA PRO A 229 13.58 6.26 -5.81
C PRO A 229 12.51 5.89 -4.76
N LEU A 230 12.54 4.65 -4.25
CA LEU A 230 11.56 4.18 -3.27
C LEU A 230 11.52 5.07 -2.02
N SER A 231 12.66 5.61 -1.61
CA SER A 231 12.78 6.52 -0.45
C SER A 231 11.86 7.74 -0.53
N GLN A 232 11.65 8.32 -1.71
CA GLN A 232 10.72 9.44 -1.91
C GLN A 232 9.27 8.97 -1.89
N VAL A 233 9.00 7.80 -2.45
CA VAL A 233 7.64 7.22 -2.44
C VAL A 233 7.19 6.89 -1.02
N LEU A 234 8.10 6.50 -0.12
CA LEU A 234 7.78 6.27 1.29
C LEU A 234 7.22 7.54 1.97
N LEU A 235 7.68 8.73 1.60
CA LEU A 235 7.14 9.99 2.13
C LEU A 235 5.70 10.21 1.67
N LEU A 236 5.40 9.90 0.40
CA LEU A 236 4.03 9.94 -0.11
C LEU A 236 3.14 8.90 0.58
N TRP A 237 3.69 7.73 0.89
CA TRP A 237 2.98 6.68 1.61
C TRP A 237 2.70 7.05 3.07
N ASP A 238 3.58 7.79 3.74
CA ASP A 238 3.33 8.34 5.09
C ASP A 238 2.04 9.16 5.09
N VAL A 239 1.91 10.11 4.15
CA VAL A 239 0.72 10.97 3.99
C VAL A 239 -0.49 10.17 3.52
N MET A 240 -0.30 9.25 2.57
CA MET A 240 -1.36 8.41 2.03
C MET A 240 -1.99 7.51 3.10
N LEU A 241 -1.20 6.93 4.00
CA LEU A 241 -1.71 6.13 5.10
C LEU A 241 -2.32 7.01 6.22
N ALA A 242 -1.83 8.24 6.39
CA ALA A 242 -2.38 9.20 7.34
C ALA A 242 -3.78 9.69 6.95
N VAL A 243 -4.01 10.00 5.67
CA VAL A 243 -5.23 10.62 5.15
C VAL A 243 -6.15 9.61 4.46
N GLY A 244 -5.59 8.80 3.56
CA GLY A 244 -6.31 7.78 2.80
C GLY A 244 -5.70 7.47 1.44
N ALA A 245 -5.83 6.23 1.00
CA ALA A 245 -5.20 5.73 -0.23
C ALA A 245 -5.71 6.36 -1.54
N HIS A 246 -6.86 7.03 -1.49
CA HIS A 246 -7.39 7.80 -2.62
C HIS A 246 -6.47 8.97 -3.02
N LEU A 247 -5.61 9.46 -2.10
CA LEU A 247 -4.62 10.50 -2.42
C LEU A 247 -3.65 10.10 -3.54
N ASN A 248 -3.43 8.80 -3.79
CA ASN A 248 -2.59 8.37 -4.89
C ASN A 248 -3.09 8.90 -6.25
N VAL A 249 -4.41 9.07 -6.43
CA VAL A 249 -4.99 9.71 -7.63
C VAL A 249 -4.47 11.14 -7.76
N LEU A 250 -4.49 11.91 -6.67
CA LEU A 250 -4.03 13.29 -6.65
C LEU A 250 -2.51 13.39 -6.81
N PHE A 251 -1.73 12.46 -6.27
CA PHE A 251 -0.28 12.41 -6.49
C PHE A 251 0.06 12.22 -7.96
N ILE A 252 -0.71 11.38 -8.67
CA ILE A 252 -0.53 11.18 -10.11
C ILE A 252 -0.88 12.46 -10.87
N VAL A 253 -2.00 13.10 -10.56
CA VAL A 253 -2.40 14.36 -11.22
C VAL A 253 -1.38 15.47 -10.95
N ALA A 254 -0.94 15.64 -9.70
CA ALA A 254 0.10 16.60 -9.33
C ALA A 254 1.41 16.34 -10.10
N GLN A 255 1.79 15.07 -10.30
CA GLN A 255 2.95 14.75 -11.12
C GLN A 255 2.76 15.22 -12.57
N LEU A 256 1.58 15.01 -13.17
CA LEU A 256 1.29 15.48 -14.52
C LEU A 256 1.41 17.00 -14.61
N SER A 257 0.90 17.73 -13.62
CA SER A 257 1.04 19.18 -13.54
C SER A 257 2.50 19.62 -13.47
N LEU A 258 3.35 18.90 -12.73
CA LEU A 258 4.80 19.20 -12.65
C LEU A 258 5.53 19.03 -13.99
N ILE A 259 5.10 18.07 -14.82
CA ILE A 259 5.70 17.82 -16.15
C ILE A 259 4.89 18.40 -17.31
N ARG A 260 3.87 19.20 -17.01
CA ARG A 260 2.88 19.72 -17.97
C ARG A 260 3.54 20.33 -19.20
N SER A 261 4.49 21.25 -19.00
CA SER A 261 5.14 21.96 -20.10
C SER A 261 5.86 21.02 -21.06
N GLN A 262 6.44 19.92 -20.55
CA GLN A 262 7.11 18.91 -21.37
C GLN A 262 6.09 18.07 -22.15
N LEU A 263 4.97 17.72 -21.52
CA LEU A 263 3.88 16.98 -22.18
C LEU A 263 3.26 17.78 -23.33
N MET A 264 2.99 19.07 -23.12
CA MET A 264 2.39 19.94 -24.14
C MET A 264 3.29 20.19 -25.35
N GLN A 265 4.60 20.01 -25.19
CA GLN A 265 5.59 20.14 -26.27
C GLN A 265 5.85 18.81 -26.99
N SER A 266 5.35 17.69 -26.47
CA SER A 266 5.60 16.36 -27.03
C SER A 266 4.68 16.10 -28.24
N PRO A 267 5.22 15.89 -29.45
CA PRO A 267 4.45 15.84 -30.69
C PRO A 267 3.38 14.76 -30.76
#